data_AF-A0A1T3MTC6-F1
#
_entry.id   AF-A0A1T3MTC6-F1
#
_cell.length_a   1.000
_cell.length_b   1.000
_cell.length_c   1.000
_cell.angle_alpha   90.00
_cell.angle_beta   90.00
_cell.angle_gamma   90.00
#
_symmetry.space_group_name_H-M   'P 1'
#
loop_
_entity.id
_entity.type
_entity.pdbx_description
1 polymer ?
#
loop_
_entity_poly.entity_id
_entity_poly.type
_entity_poly.pdbx_seq_one_letter_code
_entity_poly.pdbx_strand_id
1 'polypeptide(L)'
;MKERQKAKVSEKELAALSNRLKKHLKILEKMADEALLWNTKKRPKACAFLEGKGKSIFNYSFKQKLPAGKFPKDLHPLVNDWVEDMWKLHKEGKIKLPEHHGKCAEVLNISDWLKNIDPKGKMRIEEARDVFDGVVSHAKEIDKKLTKIHGVYKPACKSCVSILDYFNIKEYKINKL
;
A
#
# COMPACT_ATOMS: atom_id res chain seq x y z
N MET A 1 26.52 23.23 -14.77
CA MET A 1 25.44 22.35 -14.28
C MET A 1 24.92 21.54 -15.47
N LYS A 2 24.99 20.21 -15.45
CA LYS A 2 24.40 19.37 -16.50
C LYS A 2 22.96 19.06 -16.11
N GLU A 3 22.00 19.63 -16.83
CA GLU A 3 20.59 19.24 -16.74
C GLU A 3 20.48 17.75 -17.05
N ARG A 4 19.98 16.96 -16.09
CA ARG A 4 19.60 15.56 -16.32
C ARG A 4 18.40 15.57 -17.25
N GLN A 5 18.63 15.31 -18.53
CA GLN A 5 17.56 15.00 -19.48
C GLN A 5 16.75 13.82 -18.93
N LYS A 6 15.49 14.07 -18.53
CA LYS A 6 14.54 13.00 -18.21
C LYS A 6 14.31 12.21 -19.50
N ALA A 7 14.80 10.98 -19.56
CA ALA A 7 14.56 10.07 -20.68
C ALA A 7 13.04 9.95 -20.91
N LYS A 8 12.57 10.27 -22.12
CA LYS A 8 11.18 10.02 -22.53
C LYS A 8 10.99 8.51 -22.67
N VAL A 9 10.06 7.97 -21.90
CA VAL A 9 9.65 6.56 -21.99
C VAL A 9 9.07 6.28 -23.38
N SER A 10 9.49 5.21 -24.03
CA SER A 10 9.02 4.84 -25.38
C SER A 10 7.56 4.35 -25.37
N GLU A 11 6.87 4.44 -26.51
CA GLU A 11 5.48 3.96 -26.64
C GLU A 11 5.32 2.47 -26.29
N LYS A 12 6.32 1.65 -26.63
CA LYS A 12 6.35 0.22 -26.29
C LYS A 12 6.44 0.00 -24.78
N GLU A 13 7.25 0.79 -24.08
CA GLU A 13 7.35 0.75 -22.62
C GLU A 13 6.06 1.24 -21.95
N LEU A 14 5.43 2.29 -22.47
CA LEU A 14 4.11 2.74 -22.00
C LEU A 14 3.04 1.66 -22.17
N ALA A 15 3.00 0.98 -23.32
CA ALA A 15 2.08 -0.12 -23.58
C ALA A 15 2.35 -1.32 -22.65
N ALA A 16 3.61 -1.65 -22.41
CA ALA A 16 4.01 -2.72 -21.49
C ALA A 16 3.61 -2.39 -20.03
N LEU A 17 3.82 -1.15 -19.58
CA LEU A 17 3.38 -0.66 -18.28
C LEU A 17 1.85 -0.75 -18.15
N SER A 18 1.11 -0.33 -19.19
CA SER A 18 -0.35 -0.46 -19.22
C SER A 18 -0.82 -1.92 -19.11
N ASN A 19 -0.20 -2.84 -19.85
CA ASN A 19 -0.53 -4.26 -19.80
C ASN A 19 -0.20 -4.89 -18.45
N ARG A 20 0.93 -4.51 -17.84
CA ARG A 20 1.31 -4.94 -16.50
C ARG A 20 0.31 -4.49 -15.45
N LEU A 21 -0.06 -3.21 -15.47
CA LEU A 21 -1.07 -2.65 -14.57
C LEU A 21 -2.40 -3.40 -14.71
N LYS A 22 -2.88 -3.63 -15.94
CA LYS A 22 -4.11 -4.41 -16.20
C LYS A 22 -4.03 -5.83 -15.60
N LYS A 23 -2.88 -6.50 -15.73
CA LYS A 23 -2.66 -7.83 -15.12
C LYS A 23 -2.72 -7.77 -13.60
N HIS A 24 -2.06 -6.79 -12.98
CA HIS A 24 -2.04 -6.63 -11.53
C HIS A 24 -3.42 -6.26 -10.95
N LEU A 25 -4.20 -5.45 -11.66
CA LEU A 25 -5.58 -5.18 -11.29
C LEU A 25 -6.45 -6.44 -11.27
N LYS A 26 -6.31 -7.33 -12.26
CA LYS A 26 -6.99 -8.63 -12.27
C LYS A 26 -6.58 -9.52 -11.09
N ILE A 27 -5.30 -9.49 -10.70
CA ILE A 27 -4.82 -10.21 -9.50
C ILE A 27 -5.49 -9.62 -8.25
N LEU A 28 -5.53 -8.29 -8.14
CA LEU A 28 -6.14 -7.61 -7.01
C LEU A 28 -7.64 -7.92 -6.88
N GLU A 29 -8.34 -8.04 -8.01
CA GLU A 29 -9.75 -8.47 -8.09
C GLU A 29 -9.94 -9.89 -7.60
N LYS A 30 -9.12 -10.82 -8.10
CA LYS A 30 -9.14 -12.21 -7.65
C LYS A 30 -8.89 -12.32 -6.14
N MET A 31 -7.95 -11.55 -5.61
CA MET A 31 -7.70 -11.48 -4.16
C MET A 31 -8.94 -11.01 -3.40
N ALA A 32 -9.62 -9.95 -3.88
CA ALA A 32 -10.84 -9.48 -3.25
C ALA A 32 -11.94 -10.56 -3.24
N ASP A 33 -12.09 -11.28 -4.36
CA ASP A 33 -13.07 -12.37 -4.51
C ASP A 33 -12.78 -13.56 -3.60
N GLU A 34 -11.53 -14.01 -3.55
CA GLU A 34 -11.11 -15.10 -2.66
C GLU A 34 -11.38 -14.74 -1.20
N ALA A 35 -11.09 -13.50 -0.78
CA ALA A 35 -11.36 -13.05 0.57
C ALA A 35 -12.87 -13.01 0.91
N LEU A 36 -13.75 -12.81 -0.07
CA LEU A 36 -15.20 -12.89 0.15
C LEU A 36 -15.68 -14.31 0.50
N LEU A 37 -14.89 -15.34 0.18
CA LEU A 37 -15.14 -16.73 0.57
C LEU A 37 -14.66 -17.04 2.00
N TRP A 38 -13.82 -16.18 2.59
CA TRP A 38 -13.27 -16.43 3.93
C TRP A 38 -14.29 -16.21 5.04
N ASN A 39 -14.08 -16.90 6.18
CA ASN A 39 -14.85 -16.67 7.40
C ASN A 39 -14.84 -15.19 7.81
N THR A 40 -16.01 -14.65 8.17
CA THR A 40 -16.22 -13.22 8.45
C THR A 40 -15.36 -12.65 9.58
N LYS A 41 -14.94 -13.49 10.55
CA LYS A 41 -14.04 -13.09 11.66
C LYS A 41 -12.58 -12.97 11.23
N LYS A 42 -12.20 -13.59 10.11
CA LYS A 42 -10.81 -13.63 9.59
C LYS A 42 -10.66 -12.85 8.28
N ARG A 43 -11.75 -12.28 7.76
CA ARG A 43 -11.83 -11.67 6.45
C ARG A 43 -11.15 -10.29 6.43
N PRO A 44 -10.15 -10.07 5.57
CA PRO A 44 -9.56 -8.74 5.41
C PRO A 44 -10.61 -7.75 4.88
N LYS A 45 -10.46 -6.47 5.22
CA LYS A 45 -11.37 -5.40 4.77
C LYS A 45 -10.89 -4.70 3.50
N ALA A 46 -9.66 -4.96 3.11
CA ALA A 46 -9.07 -4.47 1.87
C ALA A 46 -7.92 -5.37 1.44
N CYS A 47 -7.63 -5.34 0.15
CA CYS A 47 -6.37 -5.79 -0.44
C CYS A 47 -5.74 -4.60 -1.17
N ALA A 48 -4.42 -4.61 -1.32
CA ALA A 48 -3.70 -3.59 -2.08
C ALA A 48 -2.46 -4.18 -2.73
N PHE A 49 -1.99 -3.52 -3.78
CA PHE A 49 -0.65 -3.73 -4.30
C PHE A 49 0.14 -2.44 -4.39
N LEU A 50 1.46 -2.60 -4.45
CA LEU A 50 2.44 -1.55 -4.68
C LEU A 50 3.28 -1.99 -5.88
N GLU A 51 3.40 -1.14 -6.91
CA GLU A 51 4.17 -1.47 -8.11
C GLU A 51 5.02 -0.31 -8.62
N GLY A 52 6.15 -0.64 -9.22
CA GLY A 52 7.06 0.31 -9.84
C GLY A 52 8.42 -0.34 -10.06
N LYS A 53 9.28 0.25 -10.89
CA LYS A 53 10.68 -0.19 -11.07
C LYS A 53 10.84 -1.72 -11.29
N GLY A 54 9.96 -2.32 -12.09
CA GLY A 54 10.02 -3.78 -12.35
C GLY A 54 9.49 -4.68 -11.22
N LYS A 55 9.11 -4.15 -10.05
CA LYS A 55 8.65 -4.92 -8.89
C LYS A 55 7.18 -4.67 -8.55
N SER A 56 6.54 -5.64 -7.91
CA SER A 56 5.17 -5.57 -7.42
C SER A 56 4.98 -6.41 -6.16
N ILE A 57 4.28 -5.89 -5.16
CA ILE A 57 3.96 -6.57 -3.90
C ILE A 57 2.47 -6.47 -3.64
N PHE A 58 1.85 -7.55 -3.16
CA PHE A 58 0.42 -7.67 -2.92
C PHE A 58 0.17 -8.14 -1.49
N ASN A 59 -0.76 -7.50 -0.79
CA ASN A 59 -1.12 -7.89 0.57
C ASN A 59 -2.61 -7.69 0.88
N TYR A 60 -3.06 -8.39 1.92
CA TYR A 60 -4.36 -8.19 2.57
C TYR A 60 -4.21 -7.34 3.84
N SER A 61 -5.21 -6.53 4.18
CA SER A 61 -5.22 -5.77 5.43
C SER A 61 -5.36 -6.69 6.67
N PHE A 62 -4.74 -6.33 7.80
CA PHE A 62 -4.84 -7.06 9.08
C PHE A 62 -5.86 -6.45 10.07
N LYS A 63 -6.74 -5.56 9.62
CA LYS A 63 -7.63 -4.78 10.51
C LYS A 63 -8.42 -5.61 11.53
N GLN A 64 -8.82 -6.84 11.18
CA GLN A 64 -9.62 -7.70 12.05
C GLN A 64 -8.81 -8.50 13.08
N LYS A 65 -7.48 -8.61 12.92
CA LYS A 65 -6.66 -9.53 13.75
C LYS A 65 -5.99 -8.86 14.94
N LEU A 66 -5.95 -7.52 14.98
CA LEU A 66 -5.18 -6.78 15.96
C LEU A 66 -6.05 -5.70 16.63
N PRO A 67 -6.01 -5.58 17.98
CA PRO A 67 -6.71 -4.50 18.69
C PRO A 67 -6.04 -3.16 18.42
N ALA A 68 -6.71 -2.06 18.76
CA ALA A 68 -6.19 -0.72 18.58
C ALA A 68 -4.80 -0.54 19.21
N GLY A 69 -3.92 0.21 18.54
CA GLY A 69 -2.55 0.41 19.00
C GLY A 69 -1.65 -0.82 19.04
N LYS A 70 -2.07 -1.93 18.42
CA LYS A 70 -1.21 -3.07 18.12
C LYS A 70 -1.00 -3.17 16.62
N PHE A 71 0.24 -3.36 16.21
CA PHE A 71 0.66 -3.41 14.81
C PHE A 71 1.24 -4.80 14.48
N PRO A 72 1.35 -5.16 13.19
CA PRO A 72 2.06 -6.37 12.78
C PRO A 72 3.48 -6.38 13.39
N LYS A 73 3.90 -7.51 13.98
CA LYS A 73 5.17 -7.60 14.73
C LYS A 73 6.42 -7.56 13.87
N ASP A 74 6.26 -7.76 12.58
CA ASP A 74 7.35 -7.96 11.63
C ASP A 74 7.25 -6.89 10.54
N LEU A 75 7.23 -5.62 10.94
CA LEU A 75 7.34 -4.49 10.02
C LEU A 75 8.80 -4.11 9.83
N HIS A 76 9.15 -3.62 8.64
CA HIS A 76 10.44 -2.96 8.42
C HIS A 76 10.60 -1.79 9.40
N PRO A 77 11.79 -1.54 10.00
CA PRO A 77 11.98 -0.49 11.01
C PRO A 77 11.41 0.88 10.62
N LEU A 78 11.73 1.40 9.43
CA LEU A 78 11.16 2.67 8.95
C LEU A 78 9.63 2.73 8.95
N VAL A 79 8.96 1.60 8.68
CA VAL A 79 7.49 1.53 8.67
C VAL A 79 6.97 1.39 10.10
N ASN A 80 7.65 0.60 10.94
CA ASN A 80 7.30 0.44 12.34
C ASN A 80 7.37 1.78 13.08
N ASP A 81 8.49 2.47 12.97
CA ASP A 81 8.75 3.75 13.63
C ASP A 81 7.69 4.77 13.24
N TRP A 82 7.41 4.90 11.95
CA TRP A 82 6.39 5.84 11.48
C TRP A 82 4.99 5.49 12.02
N VAL A 83 4.60 4.21 12.04
CA VAL A 83 3.28 3.80 12.56
C VAL A 83 3.17 4.04 14.07
N GLU A 84 4.24 3.77 14.83
CA GLU A 84 4.28 4.00 16.27
C GLU A 84 4.26 5.49 16.61
N ASP A 85 5.02 6.32 15.89
CA ASP A 85 5.04 7.77 16.06
C ASP A 85 3.67 8.39 15.76
N MET A 86 3.06 8.03 14.63
CA MET A 86 1.72 8.49 14.27
C MET A 86 0.68 8.06 15.30
N TRP A 87 0.81 6.85 15.85
CA TRP A 87 -0.07 6.38 16.90
C TRP A 87 0.08 7.16 18.21
N LYS A 88 1.33 7.47 18.59
CA LYS A 88 1.62 8.32 19.75
C LYS A 88 0.99 9.71 19.58
N LEU A 89 1.21 10.37 18.45
CA LEU A 89 0.60 11.67 18.14
C LEU A 89 -0.93 11.61 18.15
N HIS A 90 -1.51 10.50 17.69
CA HIS A 90 -2.95 10.30 17.72
C HIS A 90 -3.50 10.20 19.15
N LYS A 91 -2.85 9.42 20.03
CA LYS A 91 -3.24 9.33 21.44
C LYS A 91 -3.11 10.64 22.20
N GLU A 92 -2.11 11.44 21.84
CA GLU A 92 -1.90 12.77 22.41
C GLU A 92 -2.90 13.81 21.87
N GLY A 93 -3.80 13.42 20.96
CA GLY A 93 -4.80 14.32 20.36
C GLY A 93 -4.21 15.31 19.34
N LYS A 94 -2.92 15.20 19.02
CA LYS A 94 -2.22 16.09 18.08
C LYS A 94 -2.61 15.86 16.63
N ILE A 95 -2.99 14.63 16.29
CA ILE A 95 -3.51 14.27 14.97
C ILE A 95 -4.76 13.38 15.10
N LYS A 96 -5.61 13.41 14.08
CA LYS A 96 -6.80 12.56 13.99
C LYS A 96 -6.59 11.47 12.95
N LEU A 97 -6.35 10.24 13.42
CA LEU A 97 -6.24 9.04 12.58
C LEU A 97 -7.34 8.03 12.92
N PRO A 98 -7.62 7.06 12.04
CA PRO A 98 -8.47 5.92 12.38
C PRO A 98 -7.81 5.04 13.45
N GLU A 99 -8.61 4.50 14.36
CA GLU A 99 -8.20 3.61 15.46
C GLU A 99 -7.43 2.34 15.00
N HIS A 100 -7.59 1.97 13.74
CA HIS A 100 -6.95 0.80 13.12
C HIS A 100 -5.85 1.18 12.13
N HIS A 101 -5.23 2.35 12.32
CA HIS A 101 -4.02 2.75 11.63
C HIS A 101 -2.91 1.67 11.72
N GLY A 102 -1.99 1.64 10.74
CA GLY A 102 -0.87 0.69 10.74
C GLY A 102 -1.21 -0.74 10.33
N LYS A 103 -2.48 -1.02 9.95
CA LYS A 103 -2.97 -2.38 9.64
C LYS A 103 -3.48 -2.54 8.22
N CYS A 104 -3.33 -1.51 7.41
CA CYS A 104 -3.78 -1.52 6.02
C CYS A 104 -2.81 -2.31 5.14
N ALA A 105 -3.29 -2.74 3.97
CA ALA A 105 -2.47 -3.54 3.05
C ALA A 105 -1.27 -2.74 2.51
N GLU A 106 -1.43 -1.42 2.36
CA GLU A 106 -0.39 -0.49 1.94
C GLU A 106 0.81 -0.49 2.90
N VAL A 107 0.56 -0.54 4.22
CA VAL A 107 1.61 -0.57 5.25
C VAL A 107 2.48 -1.82 5.09
N LEU A 108 1.84 -2.97 4.85
CA LEU A 108 2.55 -4.24 4.60
C LEU A 108 3.31 -4.20 3.29
N ASN A 109 2.72 -3.66 2.23
CA ASN A 109 3.38 -3.57 0.93
C ASN A 109 4.66 -2.74 1.00
N ILE A 110 4.64 -1.61 1.72
CA ILE A 110 5.84 -0.79 1.94
C ILE A 110 6.87 -1.58 2.76
N SER A 111 6.43 -2.21 3.85
CA SER A 111 7.30 -3.02 4.72
C SER A 111 7.97 -4.17 3.98
N ASP A 112 7.21 -4.98 3.26
CA ASP A 112 7.73 -6.11 2.48
C ASP A 112 8.63 -5.63 1.34
N TRP A 113 8.35 -4.46 0.76
CA TRP A 113 9.22 -3.89 -0.25
C TRP A 113 10.59 -3.56 0.33
N LEU A 114 10.59 -2.85 1.46
CA LEU A 114 11.80 -2.45 2.15
C LEU A 114 12.58 -3.66 2.66
N LYS A 115 11.94 -4.65 3.28
CA LYS A 115 12.61 -5.89 3.72
C LYS A 115 13.37 -6.62 2.62
N ASN A 116 12.87 -6.57 1.38
CA ASN A 116 13.54 -7.20 0.25
C ASN A 116 14.81 -6.47 -0.19
N ILE A 117 14.93 -5.16 0.06
CA ILE A 117 16.07 -4.33 -0.40
C ILE A 117 16.97 -3.87 0.75
N ASP A 118 16.42 -3.83 1.96
CA ASP A 118 17.06 -3.49 3.22
C ASP A 118 16.59 -4.48 4.31
N PRO A 119 17.02 -5.75 4.23
CA PRO A 119 16.63 -6.77 5.20
C PRO A 119 17.15 -6.49 6.61
N LYS A 120 18.17 -5.61 6.75
CA LYS A 120 18.78 -5.25 8.03
C LYS A 120 18.17 -3.99 8.65
N GLY A 121 17.27 -3.29 7.94
CA GLY A 121 16.59 -2.10 8.45
C GLY A 121 17.53 -0.93 8.73
N LYS A 122 18.56 -0.74 7.90
CA LYS A 122 19.56 0.34 8.05
C LYS A 122 19.35 1.51 7.10
N MET A 123 18.43 1.37 6.15
CA MET A 123 18.07 2.41 5.17
C MET A 123 17.47 3.61 5.90
N ARG A 124 17.88 4.80 5.49
CA ARG A 124 17.28 6.05 5.97
C ARG A 124 16.04 6.40 5.15
N ILE A 125 15.20 7.28 5.69
CA ILE A 125 13.96 7.66 5.01
C ILE A 125 14.22 8.34 3.66
N GLU A 126 15.29 9.11 3.51
CA GLU A 126 15.65 9.77 2.25
C GLU A 126 15.94 8.74 1.15
N GLU A 127 16.69 7.69 1.50
CA GLU A 127 17.01 6.58 0.59
C GLU A 127 15.75 5.79 0.23
N ALA A 128 14.86 5.57 1.20
CA ALA A 128 13.59 4.91 0.94
C ALA A 128 12.70 5.73 -0.01
N ARG A 129 12.66 7.06 0.13
CA ARG A 129 11.91 7.95 -0.78
C ARG A 129 12.45 7.92 -2.20
N ASP A 130 13.77 7.85 -2.37
CA ASP A 130 14.39 7.69 -3.69
C ASP A 130 14.05 6.33 -4.31
N VAL A 131 14.05 5.27 -3.50
CA VAL A 131 13.60 3.93 -3.93
C VAL A 131 12.15 3.94 -4.38
N PHE A 132 11.28 4.67 -3.68
CA PHE A 132 9.86 4.73 -3.98
C PHE A 132 9.46 5.79 -5.01
N ASP A 133 10.38 6.63 -5.48
CA ASP A 133 10.07 7.58 -6.55
C ASP A 133 9.53 6.86 -7.80
N GLY A 134 8.35 7.28 -8.24
CA GLY A 134 7.61 6.68 -9.36
C GLY A 134 6.88 5.36 -9.04
N VAL A 135 6.88 4.91 -7.78
CA VAL A 135 6.10 3.75 -7.32
C VAL A 135 4.66 4.18 -7.04
N VAL A 136 3.70 3.32 -7.40
CA VAL A 136 2.27 3.56 -7.26
C VAL A 136 1.60 2.51 -6.39
N SER A 137 0.61 2.93 -5.59
CA SER A 137 -0.22 2.06 -4.77
C SER A 137 -1.67 2.02 -5.27
N HIS A 138 -2.25 0.83 -5.25
CA HIS A 138 -3.65 0.57 -5.62
C HIS A 138 -4.32 -0.29 -4.55
N ALA A 139 -5.55 0.06 -4.17
CA ALA A 139 -6.30 -0.68 -3.17
C ALA A 139 -7.75 -0.97 -3.61
N LYS A 140 -8.30 -2.08 -3.12
CA LYS A 140 -9.71 -2.44 -3.24
C LYS A 140 -10.32 -2.77 -1.89
N GLU A 141 -11.57 -2.38 -1.72
CA GLU A 141 -12.38 -2.70 -0.56
C GLU A 141 -13.04 -4.07 -0.73
N ILE A 142 -13.01 -4.84 0.36
CA ILE A 142 -13.65 -6.14 0.44
C ILE A 142 -14.89 -5.97 1.33
N ASP A 143 -16.03 -5.70 0.71
CA ASP A 143 -17.33 -5.59 1.37
C ASP A 143 -18.36 -6.49 0.67
N LYS A 144 -19.15 -7.21 1.49
CA LYS A 144 -20.20 -8.12 1.03
C LYS A 144 -21.50 -7.38 0.69
N LYS A 145 -21.74 -6.17 1.25
CA LYS A 145 -22.95 -5.38 0.97
C LYS A 145 -22.98 -4.87 -0.47
N LEU A 146 -21.80 -4.69 -1.05
CA LEU A 146 -21.61 -4.48 -2.46
C LEU A 146 -21.68 -5.86 -3.11
N THR A 147 -22.79 -6.20 -3.76
CA THR A 147 -23.05 -7.45 -4.51
C THR A 147 -22.09 -7.70 -5.69
N LYS A 148 -20.96 -6.98 -5.74
CA LYS A 148 -19.97 -7.05 -6.80
C LYS A 148 -18.88 -8.04 -6.41
N ILE A 149 -18.89 -9.17 -7.12
CA ILE A 149 -17.68 -9.92 -7.44
C ILE A 149 -16.71 -8.88 -8.02
N HIS A 150 -15.47 -8.83 -7.51
CA HIS A 150 -14.33 -7.95 -7.82
C HIS A 150 -14.06 -6.77 -6.88
N GLY A 151 -14.86 -6.59 -5.82
CA GLY A 151 -14.69 -5.47 -4.87
C GLY A 151 -14.83 -4.09 -5.52
N VAL A 152 -14.72 -3.03 -4.73
CA VAL A 152 -14.80 -1.64 -5.24
C VAL A 152 -13.46 -0.95 -5.06
N TYR A 153 -13.10 -0.07 -6.00
CA TYR A 153 -11.96 0.83 -5.82
C TYR A 153 -12.07 1.49 -4.45
N LYS A 154 -10.97 1.43 -3.69
CA LYS A 154 -10.92 2.01 -2.37
C LYS A 154 -9.85 3.07 -2.37
N PRO A 155 -10.20 4.34 -2.11
CA PRO A 155 -9.18 5.32 -1.83
C PRO A 155 -8.43 4.90 -0.55
N ALA A 156 -7.11 5.13 -0.54
CA ALA A 156 -6.29 5.02 0.63
C ALA A 156 -6.96 5.75 1.79
N CYS A 157 -7.10 5.08 2.93
CA CYS A 157 -7.68 5.75 4.10
C CYS A 157 -6.78 6.92 4.52
N LYS A 158 -7.29 7.89 5.30
CA LYS A 158 -6.54 9.09 5.71
C LYS A 158 -5.11 8.78 6.18
N SER A 159 -4.97 7.70 6.93
CA SER A 159 -3.68 7.30 7.48
C SER A 159 -2.76 6.59 6.49
N CYS A 160 -3.33 5.98 5.44
CA CYS A 160 -2.56 5.43 4.32
C CYS A 160 -2.10 6.53 3.37
N VAL A 161 -2.89 7.58 3.15
CA VAL A 161 -2.43 8.75 2.40
C VAL A 161 -1.16 9.33 3.06
N SER A 162 -1.19 9.53 4.39
CA SER A 162 -0.04 10.07 5.12
C SER A 162 1.22 9.18 5.03
N ILE A 163 1.10 7.84 5.07
CA ILE A 163 2.29 6.97 4.94
C ILE A 163 2.79 6.92 3.50
N LEU A 164 1.89 6.91 2.51
CA LEU A 164 2.27 6.93 1.10
C LEU A 164 3.04 8.22 0.79
N ASP A 165 2.54 9.37 1.26
CA ASP A 165 3.22 10.66 1.12
C ASP A 165 4.59 10.66 1.83
N TYR A 166 4.66 10.11 3.05
CA TYR A 166 5.92 10.03 3.81
C TYR A 166 7.01 9.24 3.06
N PHE A 167 6.64 8.19 2.33
CA PHE A 167 7.56 7.38 1.53
C PHE A 167 7.66 7.83 0.06
N ASN A 168 7.04 8.94 -0.36
CA ASN A 168 7.02 9.41 -1.76
C ASN A 168 6.37 8.41 -2.75
N ILE A 169 5.31 7.72 -2.30
CA ILE A 169 4.53 6.79 -3.12
C ILE A 169 3.24 7.47 -3.56
N LYS A 170 2.89 7.32 -4.85
CA LYS A 170 1.64 7.89 -5.37
C LYS A 170 0.47 6.92 -5.21
N GLU A 171 -0.64 7.40 -4.67
CA GLU A 171 -1.91 6.68 -4.77
C GLU A 171 -2.46 6.81 -6.19
N TYR A 172 -2.74 5.69 -6.85
CA TYR A 172 -3.33 5.71 -8.18
C TYR A 172 -4.85 5.48 -8.11
N LYS A 173 -5.60 6.53 -8.46
CA LYS A 173 -7.07 6.51 -8.46
C LYS A 173 -7.58 6.06 -9.82
N ILE A 174 -8.03 4.80 -9.94
CA ILE A 174 -8.71 4.36 -11.16
C ILE A 174 -10.17 4.77 -11.06
N ASN A 175 -10.49 5.96 -11.54
CA ASN A 175 -11.86 6.34 -11.86
C ASN A 175 -12.23 5.68 -13.19
N LYS A 176 -12.70 4.42 -13.12
CA LYS A 176 -13.23 3.61 -14.24
C LYS A 176 -12.22 3.35 -15.38
N LEU A 177 -11.80 2.08 -15.53
CA LEU A 177 -11.50 1.53 -16.85
C LEU A 177 -12.83 1.25 -17.57
#